data_AF-A0A133PKF4-F1
#
_entry.id   AF-A0A133PKF4-F1
#
_cell.length_a   1.000
_cell.length_b   1.000
_cell.length_c   1.000
_cell.angle_alpha   90.00
_cell.angle_beta   90.00
_cell.angle_gamma   90.00
#
_symmetry.space_group_name_H-M   'P 1'
#
loop_
_entity.id
_entity.type
_entity.pdbx_description
1 polymer ?
#
loop_
_entity_poly.entity_id
_entity_poly.type
_entity_poly.pdbx_seq_one_letter_code
_entity_poly.pdbx_strand_id
1 'polypeptide(L)'
;MRKYNYGSIILILIVNAIIVGILQNIADGNLSILSGFVAFIFDYIICRGLLYNREGSFSDYFRGIKTMTGKVFLMNILLGAITILLETLATLASGAGFLFSTDYAVNNPKVLISIVVLFVLVMVFTSLLFAYMNLFMADERYRDLTFFDSLKLILKAGIKLFSESFMAGVKAYKISLILGAIGFIPGIFSLQNIEPFTAIVFIALVIAFVAFFLCTPIFRASLSDIYMDRSEEIYEEFMRDKNFKG
;
A
#
# COMPACT_ATOMS: atom_id res chain seq x y z
N MET A 1 16.81 -10.51 -13.29
CA MET A 1 15.89 -9.43 -12.86
C MET A 1 15.10 -8.98 -14.05
N ARG A 2 13.77 -8.88 -13.92
CA ARG A 2 12.93 -8.32 -14.98
C ARG A 2 13.26 -6.83 -15.13
N LYS A 3 13.21 -6.31 -16.36
CA LYS A 3 13.43 -4.88 -16.61
C LYS A 3 12.09 -4.16 -16.49
N TYR A 4 12.14 -2.94 -15.96
CA TYR A 4 10.97 -2.12 -15.69
C TYR A 4 11.22 -0.68 -16.12
N ASN A 5 10.22 -0.03 -16.69
CA ASN A 5 10.23 1.40 -16.94
C ASN A 5 9.73 2.15 -15.69
N TYR A 6 10.65 2.40 -14.75
CA TYR A 6 10.32 3.12 -13.51
C TYR A 6 9.82 4.55 -13.79
N GLY A 7 10.27 5.19 -14.87
CA GLY A 7 9.80 6.51 -15.28
C GLY A 7 8.30 6.52 -15.57
N SER A 8 7.80 5.54 -16.32
CA SER A 8 6.36 5.37 -16.58
C SER A 8 5.57 5.22 -15.27
N ILE A 9 6.05 4.40 -14.33
CA ILE A 9 5.38 4.19 -13.04
C ILE A 9 5.36 5.49 -12.21
N ILE A 10 6.47 6.23 -12.16
CA ILE A 10 6.53 7.53 -11.47
C ILE A 10 5.52 8.50 -12.07
N LEU A 11 5.45 8.61 -13.41
CA LEU A 11 4.49 9.51 -14.06
C LEU A 11 3.05 9.16 -13.69
N ILE A 12 2.71 7.86 -13.61
CA ILE A 12 1.38 7.41 -13.18
C ILE A 12 1.11 7.80 -11.73
N LEU A 13 2.09 7.63 -10.83
CA LEU A 13 1.97 8.03 -9.42
C LEU A 13 1.78 9.54 -9.27
N ILE A 14 2.51 10.36 -10.05
CA ILE A 14 2.36 11.82 -10.06
C ILE A 14 0.94 12.19 -10.52
N VAL A 15 0.49 11.65 -11.65
CA VAL A 15 -0.85 11.93 -12.19
C VAL A 15 -1.94 11.52 -11.19
N ASN A 16 -1.81 10.35 -10.57
CA ASN A 16 -2.71 9.89 -9.53
C ASN A 16 -2.77 10.89 -8.36
N ALA A 17 -1.62 11.28 -7.81
CA ALA A 17 -1.54 12.20 -6.68
C ALA A 17 -2.17 13.57 -7.01
N ILE A 18 -1.95 14.10 -8.22
CA ILE A 18 -2.56 15.36 -8.66
C ILE A 18 -4.09 15.25 -8.71
N ILE A 19 -4.62 14.21 -9.35
CA ILE A 19 -6.08 14.04 -9.49
C ILE A 19 -6.73 13.80 -8.12
N VAL A 20 -6.14 12.93 -7.30
CA VAL A 20 -6.59 12.68 -5.91
C VAL A 20 -6.60 13.98 -5.10
N GLY A 21 -5.53 14.78 -5.17
CA GLY A 21 -5.45 16.06 -4.48
C GLY A 21 -6.49 17.07 -4.96
N ILE A 22 -6.74 17.16 -6.27
CA ILE A 22 -7.79 18.03 -6.82
C ILE A 22 -9.16 17.61 -6.31
N LEU A 23 -9.48 16.30 -6.33
CA LEU A 23 -10.78 15.80 -5.87
C LEU A 23 -11.01 16.03 -4.37
N GLN A 24 -9.96 15.92 -3.55
CA GLN A 24 -10.06 16.21 -2.12
C GLN A 24 -10.31 17.69 -1.85
N ASN A 25 -9.67 18.59 -2.60
CA ASN A 25 -9.83 20.04 -2.46
C ASN A 25 -11.15 20.56 -3.02
N ILE A 26 -11.64 20.04 -4.15
CA ILE A 26 -12.92 20.48 -4.75
C ILE A 26 -14.11 20.11 -3.84
N ALA A 27 -13.98 19.02 -3.09
CA ALA A 27 -15.09 18.48 -2.33
C ALA A 27 -15.09 18.87 -0.85
N ASP A 28 -14.19 19.76 -0.39
CA ASP A 28 -13.98 20.07 1.03
C ASP A 28 -13.91 18.80 1.92
N GLY A 29 -13.33 17.72 1.39
CA GLY A 29 -13.29 16.39 2.03
C GLY A 29 -14.59 15.56 2.00
N ASN A 30 -15.76 16.12 1.66
CA ASN A 30 -17.05 15.42 1.63
C ASN A 30 -17.13 14.33 0.54
N LEU A 31 -16.39 14.45 -0.57
CA LEU A 31 -16.27 13.40 -1.61
C LEU A 31 -14.91 12.69 -1.55
N SER A 32 -14.28 12.60 -0.37
CA SER A 32 -13.02 11.87 -0.17
C SER A 32 -13.06 10.42 -0.70
N ILE A 33 -14.23 9.78 -0.69
CA ILE A 33 -14.44 8.45 -1.27
C ILE A 33 -14.14 8.40 -2.78
N LEU A 34 -14.40 9.48 -3.52
CA LEU A 34 -14.13 9.59 -4.96
C LEU A 34 -12.62 9.57 -5.23
N SER A 35 -11.84 10.18 -4.34
CA SER A 35 -10.38 10.15 -4.40
C SER A 35 -9.83 8.74 -4.17
N GLY A 36 -10.47 7.95 -3.29
CA GLY A 36 -10.16 6.54 -3.10
C GLY A 36 -10.41 5.69 -4.36
N PHE A 37 -11.52 5.93 -5.06
CA PHE A 37 -11.80 5.25 -6.33
C PHE A 37 -10.77 5.54 -7.40
N VAL A 38 -10.34 6.80 -7.53
CA VAL A 38 -9.27 7.18 -8.46
C VAL A 38 -7.97 6.47 -8.11
N ALA A 39 -7.59 6.45 -6.83
CA ALA A 39 -6.39 5.77 -6.38
C ALA A 39 -6.42 4.27 -6.73
N PHE A 40 -7.56 3.60 -6.57
CA PHE A 40 -7.73 2.18 -6.94
C PHE A 40 -7.53 1.94 -8.44
N ILE A 41 -8.06 2.82 -9.29
CA ILE A 41 -7.89 2.72 -10.75
C ILE A 41 -6.40 2.82 -11.11
N PHE A 42 -5.70 3.79 -10.55
CA PHE A 42 -4.27 3.99 -10.83
C PHE A 42 -3.40 2.85 -10.30
N ASP A 43 -3.70 2.31 -9.12
CA ASP A 43 -3.02 1.13 -8.60
C ASP A 43 -3.24 -0.09 -9.51
N TYR A 44 -4.45 -0.30 -10.00
CA TYR A 44 -4.74 -1.35 -10.98
C TYR A 44 -3.95 -1.16 -12.29
N ILE A 45 -3.90 0.06 -12.83
CA ILE A 45 -3.13 0.40 -14.04
C ILE A 45 -1.65 0.05 -13.86
N ILE A 46 -1.06 0.38 -12.72
CA ILE A 46 0.34 0.06 -12.40
C ILE A 46 0.53 -1.47 -12.36
N CYS A 47 -0.32 -2.19 -11.63
CA CYS A 47 -0.24 -3.66 -11.54
C CYS A 47 -0.39 -4.32 -12.92
N ARG A 48 -1.33 -3.88 -13.75
CA ARG A 48 -1.51 -4.39 -15.11
C ARG A 48 -0.30 -4.13 -15.99
N GLY A 49 0.28 -2.93 -15.93
CA GLY A 49 1.50 -2.61 -16.65
C GLY A 49 2.70 -3.42 -16.18
N LEU A 50 2.85 -3.63 -14.87
CA LEU A 50 3.90 -4.49 -14.31
C LEU A 50 3.78 -5.96 -14.72
N LEU A 51 2.58 -6.45 -15.01
CA LEU A 51 2.42 -7.83 -15.48
C LEU A 51 2.70 -7.97 -16.98
N TYR A 52 2.15 -7.08 -17.81
CA TYR A 52 2.08 -7.27 -19.27
C TYR A 52 2.90 -6.24 -20.08
N ASN A 53 3.14 -5.03 -19.56
CA ASN A 53 3.78 -3.93 -20.28
C ASN A 53 4.97 -3.34 -19.48
N ARG A 54 5.81 -4.18 -18.85
CA ARG A 54 6.85 -3.78 -17.87
C ARG A 54 7.80 -2.70 -18.35
N GLU A 55 8.19 -2.78 -19.61
CA GLU A 55 9.09 -1.83 -20.27
C GLU A 55 8.32 -0.74 -21.03
N GLY A 56 6.99 -0.81 -21.02
CA GLY A 56 6.09 0.06 -21.76
C GLY A 56 6.17 1.52 -21.33
N SER A 57 5.72 2.38 -22.24
CA SER A 57 5.58 3.81 -21.98
C SER A 57 4.42 4.09 -21.01
N PHE A 58 4.33 5.34 -20.54
CA PHE A 58 3.18 5.82 -19.76
C PHE A 58 1.83 5.48 -20.43
N SER A 59 1.74 5.65 -21.76
CA SER A 59 0.54 5.32 -22.53
C SER A 59 0.21 3.83 -22.47
N ASP A 60 1.22 2.97 -22.56
CA ASP A 60 1.02 1.51 -22.58
C ASP A 60 0.55 0.98 -21.23
N TYR A 61 1.05 1.56 -20.14
CA TYR A 61 0.51 1.32 -18.81
C TYR A 61 -0.95 1.80 -18.73
N PHE A 62 -1.22 3.05 -19.10
CA PHE A 62 -2.55 3.67 -18.97
C PHE A 62 -3.63 2.93 -19.77
N ARG A 63 -3.28 2.33 -20.92
CA ARG A 63 -4.18 1.45 -21.70
C ARG A 63 -4.72 0.27 -20.89
N GLY A 64 -4.03 -0.15 -19.84
CA GLY A 64 -4.48 -1.18 -18.90
C GLY A 64 -5.82 -0.86 -18.25
N ILE A 65 -6.26 0.40 -18.20
CA ILE A 65 -7.59 0.76 -17.69
C ILE A 65 -8.72 0.02 -18.43
N LYS A 66 -8.53 -0.28 -19.72
CA LYS A 66 -9.54 -0.97 -20.55
C LYS A 66 -9.78 -2.42 -20.12
N THR A 67 -8.86 -3.02 -19.37
CA THR A 67 -9.00 -4.40 -18.88
C THR A 67 -9.64 -4.48 -17.50
N MET A 68 -9.95 -3.34 -16.90
CA MET A 68 -10.60 -3.26 -15.60
C MET A 68 -12.06 -3.74 -15.73
N THR A 69 -12.42 -4.76 -14.97
CA THR A 69 -13.79 -5.31 -14.95
C THR A 69 -14.54 -4.86 -13.71
N GLY A 70 -15.87 -4.96 -13.70
CA GLY A 70 -16.67 -4.68 -12.50
C GLY A 70 -16.25 -5.53 -11.28
N LYS A 71 -15.74 -6.75 -11.52
CA LYS A 71 -15.16 -7.62 -10.47
C LYS A 71 -13.96 -6.96 -9.78
N VAL A 72 -13.08 -6.29 -10.54
CA VAL A 72 -11.91 -5.54 -10.01
C VAL A 72 -12.38 -4.43 -9.10
N PHE A 73 -13.38 -3.66 -9.55
CA PHE A 73 -13.92 -2.53 -8.81
C PHE A 73 -14.56 -2.97 -7.48
N LEU A 74 -15.38 -4.02 -7.52
CA LEU A 74 -16.02 -4.59 -6.32
C LEU A 74 -14.98 -5.13 -5.31
N MET A 75 -13.91 -5.77 -5.80
CA MET A 75 -12.86 -6.28 -4.91
C MET A 75 -12.11 -5.13 -4.21
N ASN A 76 -11.81 -4.05 -4.93
CA ASN A 76 -11.19 -2.85 -4.36
C ASN A 76 -12.09 -2.18 -3.32
N ILE A 77 -13.41 -2.07 -3.57
CA ILE A 77 -14.37 -1.57 -2.58
C ILE A 77 -14.35 -2.44 -1.32
N LEU A 78 -14.42 -3.76 -1.50
CA LEU A 78 -14.46 -4.70 -0.38
C LEU A 78 -13.20 -4.60 0.48
N LEU A 79 -12.01 -4.61 -0.14
CA LEU A 79 -10.76 -4.46 0.60
C LEU A 79 -10.62 -3.06 1.22
N GLY A 80 -11.16 -2.03 0.57
CA GLY A 80 -11.21 -0.67 1.13
C GLY A 80 -12.04 -0.62 2.40
N ALA A 81 -13.23 -1.21 2.38
CA ALA A 81 -14.11 -1.30 3.55
C ALA A 81 -13.46 -2.12 4.69
N ILE A 82 -12.82 -3.26 4.36
CA ILE A 82 -12.07 -4.06 5.34
C ILE A 82 -10.93 -3.24 5.95
N THR A 83 -10.21 -2.48 5.13
CA THR A 83 -9.07 -1.68 5.59
C THR A 83 -9.53 -0.57 6.53
N ILE A 84 -10.57 0.19 6.18
CA ILE A 84 -11.17 1.20 7.07
C ILE A 84 -11.61 0.58 8.40
N LEU A 85 -12.25 -0.60 8.36
CA LEU A 85 -12.69 -1.30 9.56
C LEU A 85 -11.49 -1.73 10.43
N LEU A 86 -10.45 -2.32 9.83
CA LEU A 86 -9.24 -2.73 10.54
C LEU A 86 -8.48 -1.54 11.12
N GLU A 87 -8.35 -0.45 10.39
CA GLU A 87 -7.73 0.79 10.86
C GLU A 87 -8.53 1.43 11.99
N THR A 88 -9.86 1.43 11.90
CA THR A 88 -10.74 1.91 12.98
C THR A 88 -10.58 1.05 14.23
N LEU A 89 -10.60 -0.28 14.09
CA LEU A 89 -10.36 -1.20 15.19
C LEU A 89 -8.96 -1.03 15.79
N ALA A 90 -7.93 -0.85 14.95
CA ALA A 90 -6.57 -0.57 15.40
C ALA A 90 -6.49 0.76 16.15
N THR A 91 -7.19 1.79 15.68
CA THR A 91 -7.27 3.11 16.33
C THR A 91 -7.95 3.03 17.70
N LEU A 92 -9.03 2.24 17.80
CA LEU A 92 -9.75 1.99 19.05
C LEU A 92 -8.93 1.13 20.02
N ALA A 93 -8.40 -0.01 19.56
CA ALA A 93 -7.62 -0.95 20.37
C ALA A 93 -6.28 -0.36 20.82
N SER A 94 -5.71 0.52 20.01
CA SER A 94 -4.52 1.27 20.38
C SER A 94 -4.84 2.46 21.30
N GLY A 95 -6.10 2.80 21.57
CA GLY A 95 -6.40 3.99 22.39
C GLY A 95 -5.97 5.31 21.73
N ALA A 96 -5.53 5.31 20.46
CA ALA A 96 -5.34 6.52 19.68
C ALA A 96 -6.67 7.31 19.56
N GLY A 97 -7.80 6.61 19.45
CA GLY A 97 -9.12 7.25 19.52
C GLY A 97 -9.38 8.01 20.83
N PHE A 98 -8.74 7.62 21.94
CA PHE A 98 -8.80 8.29 23.24
C PHE A 98 -7.90 9.54 23.28
N LEU A 99 -6.71 9.48 22.66
CA LEU A 99 -5.77 10.60 22.50
C LEU A 99 -6.31 11.76 21.65
N PHE A 100 -7.16 11.49 20.66
CA PHE A 100 -7.76 12.53 19.80
C PHE A 100 -9.08 13.12 20.34
N SER A 101 -9.69 12.49 21.36
CA SER A 101 -11.00 12.89 21.90
C SER A 101 -10.95 13.43 23.33
N THR A 102 -9.82 13.29 24.01
CA THR A 102 -9.60 13.81 25.36
C THR A 102 -8.20 14.41 25.47
N ASP A 103 -8.04 15.51 26.23
CA ASP A 103 -6.73 16.10 26.61
C ASP A 103 -5.92 15.18 27.56
N TYR A 104 -6.01 13.87 27.36
CA TYR A 104 -5.34 12.89 28.17
C TYR A 104 -3.95 12.61 27.60
N ALA A 105 -2.94 13.30 28.13
CA ALA A 105 -1.55 13.00 27.79
C ALA A 105 -1.24 11.55 28.19
N VAL A 106 -0.87 10.71 27.21
CA VAL A 106 -0.29 9.39 27.51
C VAL A 106 1.08 9.63 28.16
N ASN A 107 1.08 9.67 29.49
CA ASN A 107 2.28 9.89 30.30
C ASN A 107 3.30 8.74 30.20
N ASN A 108 2.96 7.63 29.53
CA ASN A 108 3.85 6.50 29.33
C ASN A 108 4.28 6.36 27.85
N PRO A 109 5.48 6.79 27.46
CA PRO A 109 5.95 6.71 26.08
C PRO A 109 6.01 5.28 25.54
N LYS A 110 6.14 4.24 26.39
CA LYS A 110 6.11 2.84 25.95
C LYS A 110 4.73 2.40 25.44
N VAL A 111 3.67 2.95 26.03
CA VAL A 111 2.29 2.68 25.59
C VAL A 111 2.06 3.36 24.24
N LEU A 112 2.43 4.63 24.11
CA LEU A 112 2.37 5.37 22.84
C LEU A 112 3.13 4.65 21.70
N ILE A 113 4.34 4.15 21.96
CA ILE A 113 5.13 3.41 20.97
C ILE A 113 4.41 2.12 20.54
N SER A 114 3.92 1.32 21.49
CA SER A 114 3.20 0.07 21.19
C SER A 114 1.97 0.30 20.29
N ILE A 115 1.28 1.41 20.53
CA ILE A 115 0.09 1.86 19.79
C ILE A 115 0.45 2.22 18.35
N VAL A 116 1.45 3.09 18.17
CA VAL A 116 1.91 3.53 16.85
C VAL A 116 2.41 2.35 16.04
N VAL A 117 3.15 1.43 16.67
CA VAL A 117 3.64 0.21 16.01
C VAL A 117 2.47 -0.66 15.54
N LEU A 118 1.45 -0.88 16.37
CA LEU A 118 0.26 -1.66 15.98
C LEU A 118 -0.45 -1.03 14.77
N PHE A 119 -0.67 0.28 14.79
CA PHE A 119 -1.32 1.00 13.68
C PHE A 119 -0.51 0.87 12.38
N VAL A 120 0.80 1.09 12.43
CA VAL A 120 1.69 0.95 11.26
C VAL A 120 1.68 -0.49 10.72
N LEU A 121 1.70 -1.50 11.58
CA LEU A 121 1.64 -2.90 11.15
C LEU A 121 0.34 -3.23 10.40
N VAL A 122 -0.80 -2.73 10.89
CA VAL A 122 -2.10 -2.91 10.22
C VAL A 122 -2.11 -2.22 8.86
N MET A 123 -1.59 -1.00 8.75
CA MET A 123 -1.46 -0.30 7.47
C MET A 123 -0.56 -1.05 6.48
N VAL A 124 0.60 -1.54 6.94
CA VAL A 124 1.52 -2.31 6.07
C VAL A 124 0.86 -3.60 5.59
N PHE A 125 0.18 -4.32 6.48
CA PHE A 125 -0.52 -5.56 6.12
C PHE A 125 -1.64 -5.33 5.10
N THR A 126 -2.50 -4.36 5.34
CA THR A 126 -3.61 -4.02 4.44
C THR A 126 -3.11 -3.48 3.09
N SER A 127 -2.07 -2.65 3.08
CA SER A 127 -1.44 -2.14 1.85
C SER A 127 -0.87 -3.26 0.98
N LEU A 128 -0.20 -4.25 1.57
CA LEU A 128 0.30 -5.42 0.86
C LEU A 128 -0.85 -6.28 0.31
N LEU A 129 -1.90 -6.47 1.10
CA LEU A 129 -3.11 -7.18 0.65
C LEU A 129 -3.73 -6.51 -0.58
N PHE A 130 -3.82 -5.17 -0.56
CA PHE A 130 -4.29 -4.36 -1.68
C PHE A 130 -3.42 -4.50 -2.92
N ALA A 131 -2.09 -4.49 -2.77
CA ALA A 131 -1.17 -4.68 -3.88
C ALA A 131 -1.35 -6.06 -4.54
N TYR A 132 -1.47 -7.12 -3.74
CA TYR A 132 -1.69 -8.47 -4.25
C TYR A 132 -3.07 -8.65 -4.88
N MET A 133 -4.11 -8.05 -4.30
CA MET A 133 -5.42 -8.02 -4.95
C MET A 133 -5.31 -7.44 -6.34
N ASN A 134 -4.70 -6.27 -6.50
CA ASN A 134 -4.61 -5.62 -7.81
C ASN A 134 -3.75 -6.42 -8.79
N LEU A 135 -2.71 -7.12 -8.34
CA LEU A 135 -1.93 -8.04 -9.17
C LEU A 135 -2.77 -9.24 -9.65
N PHE A 136 -3.42 -9.97 -8.74
CA PHE A 136 -4.28 -11.12 -9.11
C PHE A 136 -5.45 -10.70 -10.00
N MET A 137 -6.06 -9.55 -9.73
CA MET A 137 -7.18 -9.03 -10.51
C MET A 137 -6.75 -8.46 -11.86
N ALA A 138 -5.49 -8.03 -12.00
CA ALA A 138 -4.91 -7.62 -13.27
C ALA A 138 -4.45 -8.81 -14.13
N ASP A 139 -4.24 -9.98 -13.52
CA ASP A 139 -3.81 -11.19 -14.21
C ASP A 139 -4.97 -11.90 -14.93
N GLU A 140 -4.80 -12.17 -16.21
CA GLU A 140 -5.82 -12.81 -17.05
C GLU A 140 -6.02 -14.28 -16.70
N ARG A 141 -5.00 -14.95 -16.16
CA ARG A 141 -5.04 -16.38 -15.81
C ARG A 141 -6.13 -16.70 -14.78
N TYR A 142 -6.49 -15.72 -13.96
CA TYR A 142 -7.43 -15.88 -12.84
C TYR A 142 -8.75 -15.15 -13.06
N ARG A 143 -8.99 -14.65 -14.29
CA ARG A 143 -10.18 -13.85 -14.62
C ARG A 143 -11.48 -14.65 -14.48
N ASP A 144 -11.43 -15.95 -14.72
CA ASP A 144 -12.61 -16.84 -14.69
C ASP A 144 -13.00 -17.32 -13.28
N LEU A 145 -12.15 -17.09 -12.28
CA LEU A 145 -12.49 -17.42 -10.89
C LEU A 145 -13.70 -16.61 -10.41
N THR A 146 -14.56 -17.26 -9.64
CA THR A 146 -15.68 -16.59 -8.98
C THR A 146 -15.15 -15.53 -8.00
N PHE A 147 -15.99 -14.54 -7.66
CA PHE A 147 -15.60 -13.46 -6.76
C PHE A 147 -15.02 -13.97 -5.44
N PHE A 148 -15.69 -14.93 -4.79
CA PHE A 148 -15.22 -15.47 -3.50
C PHE A 148 -13.98 -16.35 -3.63
N ASP A 149 -13.83 -17.08 -4.74
CA ASP A 149 -12.60 -17.84 -4.98
C ASP A 149 -11.40 -16.90 -5.18
N SER A 150 -11.58 -15.83 -5.97
CA SER A 150 -10.57 -14.78 -6.13
C SER A 150 -10.20 -14.17 -4.78
N LEU A 151 -11.18 -13.82 -3.94
CA LEU A 151 -10.93 -13.25 -2.61
C LEU A 151 -10.10 -14.22 -1.74
N LYS A 152 -10.50 -15.49 -1.65
CA LYS A 152 -9.76 -16.50 -0.86
C LYS A 152 -8.34 -16.70 -1.37
N LEU A 153 -8.15 -16.75 -2.68
CA LEU A 153 -6.84 -16.87 -3.32
C LEU A 153 -5.95 -15.65 -2.98
N ILE A 154 -6.49 -14.44 -3.09
CA ILE A 154 -5.80 -13.19 -2.75
C ILE A 154 -5.40 -13.17 -1.27
N LEU A 155 -6.30 -13.55 -0.36
CA LEU A 155 -5.98 -13.65 1.07
C LEU A 155 -4.87 -14.68 1.33
N LYS A 156 -4.96 -15.86 0.71
CA LYS A 156 -3.94 -16.91 0.81
C LYS A 156 -2.58 -16.41 0.32
N ALA A 157 -2.55 -15.75 -0.83
CA ALA A 157 -1.33 -15.19 -1.39
C ALA A 157 -0.77 -14.06 -0.53
N GLY A 158 -1.62 -13.14 -0.08
CA GLY A 158 -1.21 -12.03 0.80
C GLY A 158 -0.55 -12.52 2.08
N ILE A 159 -1.10 -13.56 2.72
CA ILE A 159 -0.50 -14.18 3.92
C ILE A 159 0.82 -14.89 3.57
N LYS A 160 0.82 -15.74 2.54
CA LYS A 160 2.00 -16.57 2.19
C LYS A 160 3.19 -15.72 1.73
N LEU A 161 2.92 -14.64 1.01
CA LEU A 161 3.93 -13.74 0.45
C LEU A 161 4.25 -12.53 1.34
N PHE A 162 3.60 -12.41 2.50
CA PHE A 162 3.75 -11.27 3.40
C PHE A 162 5.21 -11.04 3.79
N SER A 163 5.91 -12.08 4.25
CA SER A 163 7.28 -11.97 4.73
C SER A 163 8.26 -11.53 3.63
N GLU A 164 8.14 -12.13 2.45
CA GLU A 164 8.99 -11.80 1.29
C GLU A 164 8.73 -10.36 0.80
N SER A 165 7.46 -9.97 0.74
CA SER A 165 7.04 -8.60 0.43
C SER A 165 7.51 -7.58 1.43
N PHE A 166 7.38 -7.89 2.72
CA PHE A 166 7.79 -7.01 3.79
C PHE A 166 9.30 -6.76 3.72
N MET A 167 10.09 -7.81 3.51
CA MET A 167 11.54 -7.69 3.35
C MET A 167 11.91 -6.90 2.08
N ALA A 168 11.19 -7.10 0.96
CA ALA A 168 11.37 -6.29 -0.24
C ALA A 168 11.09 -4.80 0.03
N GLY A 169 10.08 -4.49 0.85
CA GLY A 169 9.76 -3.14 1.29
C GLY A 169 10.88 -2.55 2.15
N VAL A 170 11.34 -3.27 3.17
CA VAL A 170 12.47 -2.84 4.02
C VAL A 170 13.72 -2.56 3.17
N LYS A 171 14.00 -3.41 2.18
CA LYS A 171 15.14 -3.23 1.28
C LYS A 171 14.98 -2.02 0.36
N ALA A 172 13.80 -1.84 -0.24
CA ALA A 172 13.51 -0.75 -1.16
C ALA A 172 13.51 0.61 -0.45
N TYR A 173 12.91 0.69 0.74
CA TYR A 173 12.72 1.93 1.48
C TYR A 173 13.79 2.18 2.56
N LYS A 174 14.89 1.43 2.57
CA LYS A 174 15.93 1.52 3.62
C LYS A 174 16.35 2.96 3.95
N ILE A 175 16.61 3.78 2.93
CA ILE A 175 17.02 5.18 3.11
C ILE A 175 15.89 6.00 3.75
N SER A 176 14.66 5.86 3.23
CA SER A 176 13.48 6.55 3.76
C SER A 176 13.20 6.17 5.21
N LEU A 177 13.31 4.88 5.55
CA LEU A 177 13.10 4.38 6.92
C LEU A 177 14.14 4.93 7.90
N ILE A 178 15.43 4.94 7.52
CA ILE A 178 16.50 5.47 8.38
C ILE A 178 16.31 6.98 8.62
N LEU A 179 16.10 7.75 7.55
CA LEU A 179 15.92 9.20 7.66
C LEU A 179 14.62 9.57 8.37
N GLY A 180 13.55 8.81 8.13
CA GLY A 180 12.28 8.93 8.84
C GLY A 180 12.44 8.69 10.33
N ALA A 181 13.17 7.65 10.74
CA ALA A 181 13.47 7.39 12.14
C ALA A 181 14.28 8.54 12.78
N ILE A 182 15.32 9.04 12.10
CA ILE A 182 16.10 10.19 12.58
C ILE A 182 15.21 11.43 12.75
N GLY A 183 14.26 11.65 11.85
CA GLY A 183 13.32 12.78 11.94
C GLY A 183 12.26 12.63 13.04
N PHE A 184 11.75 11.43 13.28
CA PHE A 184 10.65 11.19 14.23
C PHE A 184 11.11 10.99 15.69
N ILE A 185 12.27 10.38 15.92
CA ILE A 185 12.78 10.09 17.27
C ILE A 185 12.86 11.36 18.15
N PRO A 186 13.42 12.50 17.69
CA PRO A 186 13.49 13.71 18.52
C PRO A 186 12.12 14.25 18.96
N GLY A 187 11.10 14.13 18.11
CA GLY A 187 9.73 14.57 18.41
C GLY A 187 9.04 13.68 19.45
N ILE A 188 9.24 12.36 19.40
CA ILE A 188 8.65 11.41 20.35
C ILE A 188 9.27 11.55 21.75
N PHE A 189 10.58 11.78 21.82
CA PHE A 189 11.28 11.88 23.10
C PHE A 189 11.21 13.28 23.74
N SER A 190 10.46 14.24 23.16
CA SER A 190 10.36 15.63 23.63
C SER A 190 11.70 16.14 24.15
N LEU A 191 12.77 15.93 23.37
CA LEU A 191 14.09 16.44 23.74
C LEU A 191 13.96 17.97 23.79
N GLN A 192 13.82 18.56 24.98
CA GLN A 192 13.35 19.94 25.18
C GLN A 192 14.23 21.05 24.58
N ASN A 193 15.23 20.70 23.76
CA ASN A 193 16.20 21.60 23.14
C ASN A 193 16.41 21.29 21.64
N ILE A 194 15.32 21.13 20.87
CA ILE A 194 15.40 20.85 19.42
C ILE A 194 15.60 22.12 18.59
N GLU A 195 15.48 23.34 19.15
CA GLU A 195 15.58 24.60 18.38
C GLU A 195 16.77 24.64 17.39
N PRO A 196 18.02 24.31 17.78
CA PRO A 196 19.15 24.29 16.83
C PRO A 196 19.14 23.10 15.84
N PHE A 197 18.36 22.05 16.09
CA PHE A 197 18.26 20.85 15.26
C PHE A 197 16.96 20.76 14.44
N THR A 198 16.00 21.66 14.65
CA THR A 198 14.70 21.65 13.97
C THR A 198 14.83 21.67 12.45
N ALA A 199 15.78 22.46 11.93
CA ALA A 199 16.07 22.52 10.50
C ALA A 199 16.62 21.19 9.96
N ILE A 200 17.49 20.52 10.71
CA ILE A 200 18.07 19.22 10.34
C ILE A 200 16.99 18.13 10.33
N VAL A 201 16.12 18.12 11.35
CA VAL A 201 14.98 17.21 11.43
C VAL A 201 14.02 17.42 10.25
N PHE A 202 13.68 18.67 9.94
CA PHE A 202 12.82 18.99 8.81
C PHE A 202 13.44 18.53 7.47
N ILE A 203 14.72 18.84 7.23
CA ILE A 203 15.43 18.41 6.03
C ILE A 203 15.47 16.88 5.94
N ALA A 204 15.76 16.18 7.04
CA ALA A 204 15.76 14.71 7.07
C ALA A 204 14.38 14.12 6.71
N LEU A 205 13.28 14.72 7.22
CA LEU A 205 11.92 14.31 6.88
C LEU A 205 11.57 14.57 5.40
N VAL A 206 11.98 15.72 4.85
CA VAL A 206 11.79 16.04 3.42
C VAL A 206 12.53 15.03 2.54
N ILE A 207 13.80 14.74 2.85
CA ILE A 207 14.58 13.75 2.10
C ILE A 207 13.97 12.35 2.27
N ALA A 208 13.49 11.99 3.46
CA ALA A 208 12.81 10.72 3.70
C ALA A 208 11.55 10.58 2.83
N PHE A 209 10.76 11.64 2.71
CA PHE A 209 9.56 11.69 1.87
C PHE A 209 9.89 11.58 0.38
N VAL A 210 10.88 12.33 -0.10
CA VAL A 210 11.33 12.25 -1.50
C VAL A 210 11.88 10.86 -1.82
N ALA A 211 12.70 10.29 -0.94
CA ALA A 211 13.22 8.94 -1.08
C ALA A 211 12.09 7.90 -1.09
N PHE A 212 11.09 8.04 -0.22
CA PHE A 212 9.90 7.17 -0.21
C PHE A 212 9.21 7.19 -1.58
N PHE A 213 8.96 8.37 -2.13
CA PHE A 213 8.30 8.52 -3.42
C PHE A 213 9.11 7.88 -4.56
N LEU A 214 10.42 8.14 -4.63
CA LEU A 214 11.29 7.63 -5.69
C LEU A 214 11.55 6.11 -5.59
N CYS A 215 11.49 5.54 -4.39
CA CYS A 215 11.63 4.10 -4.17
C CYS A 215 10.33 3.32 -4.41
N THR A 216 9.17 4.00 -4.45
CA THR A 216 7.86 3.36 -4.63
C THR A 216 7.77 2.51 -5.92
N PRO A 217 8.22 2.98 -7.10
CA PRO A 217 8.26 2.17 -8.31
C PRO A 217 9.07 0.88 -8.18
N ILE A 218 10.23 0.96 -7.50
CA ILE A 218 11.14 -0.17 -7.29
C ILE A 218 10.46 -1.21 -6.39
N PHE A 219 9.79 -0.75 -5.34
CA PHE A 219 9.02 -1.63 -4.47
C PHE A 219 7.85 -2.30 -5.20
N ARG A 220 7.05 -1.52 -5.95
CA ARG A 220 5.93 -2.07 -6.75
C ARG A 220 6.42 -3.12 -7.77
N ALA A 221 7.56 -2.88 -8.42
CA ALA A 221 8.19 -3.86 -9.30
C ALA A 221 8.65 -5.13 -8.55
N SER A 222 9.22 -4.98 -7.34
CA SER A 222 9.61 -6.11 -6.50
C SER A 222 8.41 -6.97 -6.09
N LEU A 223 7.27 -6.34 -5.74
CA LEU A 223 6.03 -7.06 -5.46
C LEU A 223 5.51 -7.83 -6.69
N SER A 224 5.61 -7.23 -7.87
CA SER A 224 5.28 -7.90 -9.13
C SER A 224 6.20 -9.08 -9.40
N ASP A 225 7.51 -8.95 -9.13
CA ASP A 225 8.47 -10.04 -9.28
C ASP A 225 8.11 -11.22 -8.35
N ILE A 226 7.92 -10.95 -7.07
CA ILE A 226 7.52 -11.97 -6.07
C ILE A 226 6.21 -12.63 -6.47
N TYR A 227 5.23 -11.84 -6.91
CA TYR A 227 3.97 -12.36 -7.41
C TYR A 227 4.19 -13.30 -8.59
N MET A 228 4.89 -12.86 -9.63
CA MET A 228 5.11 -13.65 -10.84
C MET A 228 5.85 -14.95 -10.57
N ASP A 229 6.75 -14.96 -9.59
CA ASP A 229 7.55 -16.13 -9.26
C ASP A 229 6.75 -17.18 -8.46
N ARG A 230 5.66 -16.77 -7.77
CA ARG A 230 4.93 -17.63 -6.82
C ARG A 230 3.43 -17.80 -7.12
N SER A 231 2.85 -17.00 -8.02
CA SER A 231 1.39 -16.96 -8.23
C SER A 231 0.83 -18.31 -8.70
N GLU A 232 1.57 -19.01 -9.56
CA GLU A 232 1.16 -20.30 -10.12
C GLU A 232 1.20 -21.40 -9.06
N GLU A 233 2.28 -21.49 -8.29
CA GLU A 233 2.38 -22.39 -7.13
C GLU A 233 1.21 -22.19 -6.16
N ILE A 234 0.89 -20.92 -5.84
CA ILE A 234 -0.20 -20.58 -4.92
C ILE A 234 -1.56 -20.97 -5.50
N TYR A 235 -1.75 -20.75 -6.79
CA TYR A 235 -2.99 -21.11 -7.48
C TYR A 235 -3.21 -22.63 -7.52
N GLU A 236 -2.18 -23.40 -7.87
CA GLU A 236 -2.26 -24.86 -7.88
C GLU A 236 -2.58 -25.41 -6.48
N GLU A 237 -1.94 -24.87 -5.45
CA GLU A 237 -2.21 -25.23 -4.06
C GLU A 237 -3.65 -24.89 -3.67
N PHE A 238 -4.16 -23.73 -4.08
CA PHE A 238 -5.55 -23.33 -3.85
C PHE A 238 -6.56 -24.25 -4.54
N MET A 239 -6.33 -24.59 -5.82
CA MET A 239 -7.20 -25.48 -6.57
C MET A 239 -7.18 -26.89 -5.99
N ARG A 240 -6.03 -27.36 -5.52
CA ARG A 240 -5.90 -28.62 -4.79
C ARG A 240 -6.76 -28.59 -3.52
N ASP A 241 -6.59 -27.60 -2.66
CA ASP A 241 -7.36 -27.48 -1.41
C ASP A 241 -8.88 -27.41 -1.64
N LYS A 242 -9.29 -26.75 -2.73
CA LYS A 242 -10.69 -26.64 -3.12
C LYS A 242 -11.27 -28.00 -3.54
N ASN A 243 -10.52 -28.78 -4.32
CA ASN A 243 -10.94 -30.08 -4.80
C ASN A 243 -10.94 -31.18 -3.71
N PHE A 244 -10.18 -31.02 -2.63
CA PHE A 244 -10.20 -31.93 -1.47
C PHE A 244 -11.31 -31.62 -0.44
N LYS A 245 -11.91 -30.43 -0.50
CA LYS A 245 -12.96 -29.97 0.42
C LYS A 245 -14.35 -29.91 -0.20
N GLY A 246 -14.48 -30.22 -1.50
CA GLY A 246 -15.75 -30.39 -2.21
C GLY A 246 -16.17 -31.85 -2.20
#